data_AF-A0A838MTT7-F1
#
_entry.id   AF-A0A838MTT7-F1
#
_cell.length_a   1.000
_cell.length_b   1.000
_cell.length_c   1.000
_cell.angle_alpha   90.00
_cell.angle_beta   90.00
_cell.angle_gamma   90.00
#
_symmetry.space_group_name_H-M   'P 1'
#
loop_
_entity.id
_entity.type
_entity.pdbx_description
1 polymer ?
#
loop_
_entity_poly.entity_id
_entity_poly.type
_entity_poly.pdbx_seq_one_letter_code
_entity_poly.pdbx_strand_id
1 'polypeptide(L)'
;MQEATEIIPHDQPEPLPFPFNQRTFCRYEPIEKRIETARVLVVDDLLRDERDISEQARAEWGKNVKLNLRRERQVAPLAVSNILNNISRLVREPETRIAHLSEIAEVVEEFRPQAIVLSGTLSDFDYYHPELLENFGKFIRATKTPVLGICGGHQLVGLGFGARVVTLDHMEQHEHRAGRPFEYQYRFIRIIDAEDPIFEGI
;
A
#
# COMPACT_ATOMS: atom_id res chain seq x y z
N MET A 1 -48.47 22.78 10.31
CA MET A 1 -47.87 22.02 11.42
C MET A 1 -46.94 21.02 10.77
N GLN A 2 -45.66 21.38 10.66
CA GLN A 2 -44.60 20.57 10.07
C GLN A 2 -43.89 19.87 11.25
N GLU A 3 -43.88 18.54 11.26
CA GLU A 3 -42.97 17.78 12.11
C GLU A 3 -41.67 17.58 11.33
N ALA A 4 -40.57 18.10 11.90
CA ALA A 4 -39.23 17.94 11.39
C ALA A 4 -38.75 16.52 11.69
N THR A 5 -38.42 15.76 10.65
CA THR A 5 -37.73 14.49 10.78
C THR A 5 -36.29 14.77 11.21
N GLU A 6 -35.93 14.39 12.44
CA GLU A 6 -34.56 14.46 12.94
C GLU A 6 -33.66 13.53 12.11
N ILE A 7 -32.61 14.10 11.53
CA ILE A 7 -31.52 13.37 10.89
C ILE A 7 -30.59 12.92 12.01
N ILE A 8 -30.56 11.61 12.28
CA ILE A 8 -29.62 11.00 13.24
C ILE A 8 -28.22 10.99 12.59
N PRO A 9 -27.18 11.61 13.19
CA PRO A 9 -25.82 11.54 12.66
C PRO A 9 -25.24 10.13 12.89
N HIS A 10 -24.85 9.43 11.81
CA HIS A 10 -24.19 8.12 11.85
C HIS A 10 -22.68 8.21 12.17
N ASP A 11 -22.30 9.01 13.18
CA ASP A 11 -20.89 9.29 13.53
C ASP A 11 -20.62 9.13 15.03
N GLN A 12 -21.06 8.01 15.61
CA GLN A 12 -20.68 7.61 16.97
C GLN A 12 -20.14 6.17 16.92
N PRO A 13 -18.84 5.94 17.20
CA PRO A 13 -18.32 4.59 17.33
C PRO A 13 -18.96 3.90 18.55
N GLU A 14 -19.53 2.71 18.34
CA GLU A 14 -20.12 1.92 19.41
C GLU A 14 -19.06 1.58 20.49
N PRO A 15 -19.33 1.84 21.78
CA PRO A 15 -18.41 1.48 22.85
C PRO A 15 -18.47 -0.03 23.13
N LEU A 16 -17.36 -0.73 22.87
CA LEU A 16 -17.23 -2.15 23.19
C LEU A 16 -17.19 -2.38 24.72
N PRO A 17 -17.87 -3.41 25.25
CA PRO A 17 -17.85 -3.72 26.67
C PRO A 17 -16.64 -4.57 27.10
N PHE A 18 -16.35 -4.45 28.40
CA PHE A 18 -15.40 -5.19 29.24
C PHE A 18 -15.27 -6.70 28.93
N PRO A 19 -14.07 -7.35 29.05
CA PRO A 19 -12.94 -7.01 29.94
C PRO A 19 -11.55 -6.87 29.29
N PHE A 20 -11.16 -5.69 28.79
CA PHE A 20 -9.74 -5.38 28.52
C PHE A 20 -9.40 -3.91 28.85
N ASN A 21 -9.45 -3.58 30.15
CA ASN A 21 -8.84 -2.41 30.83
C ASN A 21 -7.43 -2.08 30.25
N GLN A 22 -6.87 -0.86 30.17
CA GLN A 22 -7.09 0.36 30.95
C GLN A 22 -6.35 1.61 30.37
N ARG A 23 -6.19 1.75 29.05
CA ARG A 23 -5.66 3.00 28.44
C ARG A 23 -6.30 3.25 27.07
N THR A 24 -6.79 4.46 26.82
CA THR A 24 -7.28 4.93 25.50
C THR A 24 -6.13 5.30 24.54
N PHE A 25 -4.90 4.96 24.91
CA PHE A 25 -3.69 5.29 24.18
C PHE A 25 -2.67 4.17 24.36
N CYS A 26 -1.97 3.81 23.29
CA CYS A 26 -0.70 3.09 23.42
C CYS A 26 0.28 4.03 24.12
N ARG A 27 1.10 3.51 25.06
CA ARG A 27 2.31 4.25 25.46
C ARG A 27 3.12 4.43 24.19
N TYR A 28 3.33 5.69 23.78
CA TYR A 28 4.27 5.99 22.73
C TYR A 28 5.65 5.62 23.27
N GLU A 29 6.10 4.40 22.96
CA GLU A 29 7.48 4.01 23.17
C GLU A 29 8.28 4.66 22.05
N PRO A 30 9.22 5.56 22.37
CA PRO A 30 10.04 6.19 21.35
C PRO A 30 10.82 5.10 20.61
N ILE A 31 10.68 5.06 19.29
CA ILE A 31 11.46 4.16 18.44
C ILE A 31 12.92 4.62 18.50
N GLU A 32 13.76 3.86 19.20
CA GLU A 32 15.19 4.08 19.21
C GLU A 32 15.79 3.66 17.86
N LYS A 33 16.47 4.59 17.20
CA LYS A 33 17.19 4.31 15.94
C LYS A 33 18.41 3.43 16.22
N ARG A 34 18.26 2.13 15.95
CA ARG A 34 19.35 1.12 16.05
C ARG A 34 20.07 0.87 14.73
N ILE A 35 19.47 1.26 13.60
CA ILE A 35 20.06 1.09 12.27
C ILE A 35 20.90 2.35 11.97
N GLU A 36 22.21 2.19 11.84
CA GLU A 36 23.13 3.32 11.55
C GLU A 36 22.87 3.86 10.13
N THR A 37 23.01 3.02 9.12
CA THR A 37 22.83 3.38 7.70
C THR A 37 21.98 2.33 6.99
N ALA A 38 21.20 2.76 6.02
CA ALA A 38 20.47 1.87 5.13
C ALA A 38 20.20 2.52 3.78
N ARG A 39 20.41 1.77 2.70
CA ARG A 39 20.06 2.17 1.32
C ARG A 39 18.71 1.57 0.96
N VAL A 40 17.67 2.39 0.91
CA VAL A 40 16.29 1.92 0.74
C VAL A 40 15.69 2.49 -0.53
N LEU A 41 15.28 1.60 -1.43
CA LEU A 41 14.49 1.98 -2.60
C LEU A 41 13.01 1.96 -2.23
N VAL A 42 12.34 3.10 -2.38
CA VAL A 42 10.89 3.20 -2.25
C VAL A 42 10.28 3.17 -3.64
N VAL A 43 9.30 2.30 -3.86
CA VAL A 43 8.65 2.14 -5.16
C VAL A 43 7.24 2.70 -5.08
N ASP A 44 6.93 3.59 -6.02
CA ASP A 44 5.59 4.10 -6.26
C ASP A 44 4.83 3.16 -7.19
N ASP A 45 3.86 2.45 -6.62
CA ASP A 45 3.04 1.46 -7.32
C ASP A 45 1.77 2.07 -7.95
N LEU A 46 1.56 3.39 -7.91
CA LEU A 46 0.39 4.04 -8.49
C LEU A 46 0.54 4.29 -9.99
N LEU A 47 -0.58 4.35 -10.71
CA LEU A 47 -0.60 4.59 -12.15
C LEU A 47 -0.17 6.03 -12.47
N ARG A 48 0.94 6.21 -13.18
CA ARG A 48 1.53 7.52 -13.44
C ARG A 48 0.99 8.16 -14.70
N ASP A 49 0.90 7.42 -15.79
CA ASP A 49 0.47 7.93 -17.10
C ASP A 49 -0.28 6.90 -17.94
N GLU A 50 -0.67 7.29 -19.16
CA GLU A 50 -1.47 6.44 -20.02
C GLU A 50 -0.74 5.16 -20.48
N ARG A 51 0.59 5.07 -20.36
CA ARG A 51 1.31 3.83 -20.68
C ARG A 51 1.13 2.76 -19.61
N ASP A 52 0.79 3.18 -18.39
CA ASP A 52 0.65 2.29 -17.25
C ASP A 52 -0.74 1.61 -17.21
N ILE A 53 -1.69 2.07 -18.02
CA ILE A 53 -3.08 1.61 -17.95
C ILE A 53 -3.40 0.54 -18.99
N SER A 54 -4.22 -0.43 -18.61
CA SER A 54 -4.72 -1.48 -19.50
C SER A 54 -5.79 -0.97 -20.47
N GLU A 55 -6.11 -1.77 -21.47
CA GLU A 55 -7.27 -1.54 -22.34
C GLU A 55 -8.59 -1.55 -21.56
N GLN A 56 -8.68 -2.35 -20.48
CA GLN A 56 -9.84 -2.35 -19.58
C GLN A 56 -10.03 -0.98 -18.91
N ALA A 57 -8.95 -0.42 -18.35
CA ALA A 57 -8.98 0.90 -17.75
C ALA A 57 -9.34 1.97 -18.79
N ARG A 58 -8.81 1.89 -20.02
CA ARG A 58 -9.18 2.83 -21.10
C ARG A 58 -10.66 2.75 -21.44
N ALA A 59 -11.20 1.53 -21.56
CA ALA A 59 -12.60 1.30 -21.89
C ALA A 59 -13.53 1.80 -20.77
N GLU A 60 -13.25 1.47 -19.51
CA GLU A 60 -14.08 1.84 -18.37
C GLU A 60 -13.96 3.33 -18.00
N TRP A 61 -12.75 3.90 -18.00
CA TRP A 61 -12.57 5.32 -17.68
C TRP A 61 -12.97 6.24 -18.83
N GLY A 62 -12.79 5.80 -20.08
CA GLY A 62 -13.12 6.57 -21.28
C GLY A 62 -12.59 8.01 -21.23
N LYS A 63 -13.50 8.99 -21.34
CA LYS A 63 -13.14 10.42 -21.27
C LYS A 63 -12.51 10.88 -19.95
N ASN A 64 -12.61 10.06 -18.89
CA ASN A 64 -12.11 10.39 -17.55
C ASN A 64 -10.69 9.87 -17.27
N VAL A 65 -10.01 9.23 -18.23
CA VAL A 65 -8.63 8.71 -18.05
C VAL A 65 -7.71 9.75 -17.43
N LYS A 66 -7.68 10.98 -17.97
CA LYS A 66 -6.84 12.07 -17.45
C LYS A 66 -7.19 12.47 -16.01
N LEU A 67 -8.48 12.41 -15.65
CA LEU A 67 -8.94 12.73 -14.31
C LEU A 67 -8.53 11.64 -13.31
N ASN A 68 -8.67 10.37 -13.67
CA ASN A 68 -8.28 9.24 -12.82
C ASN A 68 -6.77 9.18 -12.62
N LEU A 69 -5.98 9.31 -13.68
CA LEU A 69 -4.52 9.41 -13.56
C LEU A 69 -4.07 10.64 -12.76
N ARG A 70 -4.83 11.75 -12.78
CA ARG A 70 -4.55 12.89 -11.91
C ARG A 70 -4.77 12.54 -10.44
N ARG A 71 -5.79 11.75 -10.10
CA ARG A 71 -6.05 11.29 -8.74
C ARG A 71 -4.95 10.35 -8.25
N GLU A 72 -4.54 9.40 -9.08
CA GLU A 72 -3.38 8.52 -8.80
C GLU A 72 -2.14 9.34 -8.42
N ARG A 73 -1.75 10.31 -9.27
CA ARG A 73 -0.62 11.20 -8.99
C ARG A 73 -0.79 12.10 -7.75
N GLN A 74 -2.01 12.34 -7.29
CA GLN A 74 -2.25 13.08 -6.05
C GLN A 74 -2.08 12.21 -4.81
N VAL A 75 -2.38 10.91 -4.91
CA VAL A 75 -2.25 9.94 -3.82
C VAL A 75 -0.81 9.44 -3.68
N ALA A 76 -0.07 9.31 -4.79
CA ALA A 76 1.27 8.76 -4.81
C ALA A 76 2.25 9.42 -3.81
N PRO A 77 2.35 10.77 -3.74
CA PRO A 77 3.22 11.41 -2.76
C PRO A 77 2.82 11.12 -1.30
N LEU A 78 1.53 10.90 -1.02
CA LEU A 78 1.07 10.56 0.33
C LEU A 78 1.53 9.14 0.72
N ALA A 79 1.39 8.19 -0.19
CA ALA A 79 1.82 6.81 0.02
C ALA A 79 3.35 6.73 0.22
N VAL A 80 4.12 7.39 -0.64
CA VAL A 80 5.59 7.41 -0.59
C VAL A 80 6.12 8.17 0.62
N SER A 81 5.56 9.34 0.95
CA SER A 81 6.02 10.14 2.09
C SER A 81 5.84 9.43 3.43
N ASN A 82 4.77 8.65 3.60
CA ASN A 82 4.58 7.83 4.80
C ASN A 82 5.70 6.80 4.97
N ILE A 83 6.13 6.16 3.88
CA ILE A 83 7.25 5.19 3.89
C ILE A 83 8.56 5.91 4.25
N LEU A 84 8.86 7.02 3.58
CA LEU A 84 10.08 7.81 3.85
C LEU A 84 10.13 8.31 5.30
N ASN A 85 9.00 8.74 5.85
CA ASN A 85 8.90 9.16 7.24
C ASN A 85 9.19 8.00 8.20
N ASN A 86 8.72 6.79 7.91
CA ASN A 86 9.03 5.62 8.73
C ASN A 86 10.50 5.20 8.61
N ILE A 87 11.08 5.21 7.41
CA ILE A 87 12.52 4.96 7.21
C ILE A 87 13.36 5.95 8.03
N SER A 88 13.03 7.24 7.97
CA SER A 88 13.76 8.27 8.73
C SER A 88 13.53 8.18 10.25
N ARG A 89 12.52 7.47 10.73
CA ARG A 89 12.32 7.16 12.16
C ARG A 89 13.11 5.94 12.62
N LEU A 90 13.39 5.00 11.71
CA LEU A 90 14.08 3.74 12.00
C LEU A 90 15.60 3.84 11.82
N VAL A 91 16.05 4.62 10.84
CA VAL A 91 17.45 4.71 10.40
C VAL A 91 18.05 6.07 10.79
N ARG A 92 19.31 6.08 11.27
CA ARG A 92 20.02 7.32 11.62
C ARG A 92 20.38 8.13 10.38
N GLU A 93 21.04 7.48 9.43
CA GLU A 93 21.51 8.09 8.17
C GLU A 93 20.97 7.27 6.97
N PRO A 94 19.70 7.44 6.58
CA PRO A 94 19.13 6.74 5.44
C PRO A 94 19.58 7.35 4.10
N GLU A 95 19.95 6.50 3.14
CA GLU A 95 20.06 6.85 1.73
C GLU A 95 18.82 6.32 1.01
N THR A 96 17.92 7.20 0.57
CA THR A 96 16.67 6.80 -0.08
C THR A 96 16.64 7.23 -1.55
N ARG A 97 16.04 6.39 -2.39
CA ARG A 97 15.65 6.73 -3.76
C ARG A 97 14.22 6.33 -3.98
N ILE A 98 13.51 7.09 -4.80
CA ILE A 98 12.14 6.77 -5.22
C ILE A 98 12.19 6.36 -6.69
N ALA A 99 11.50 5.29 -7.05
CA ALA A 99 11.28 4.86 -8.43
C ALA A 99 9.81 4.57 -8.66
N HIS A 100 9.34 4.74 -9.89
CA HIS A 100 8.04 4.19 -10.28
C HIS A 100 8.16 2.68 -10.52
N LEU A 101 7.06 1.93 -10.35
CA LEU A 101 7.01 0.48 -10.57
C LEU A 101 7.63 0.06 -11.91
N SER A 102 7.42 0.84 -12.98
CA SER A 102 7.97 0.54 -14.31
C SER A 102 9.49 0.62 -14.41
N GLU A 103 10.17 1.24 -13.44
CA GLU A 103 11.60 1.54 -13.45
C GLU A 103 12.37 0.69 -12.43
N ILE A 104 11.68 -0.18 -11.69
CA ILE A 104 12.24 -0.88 -10.52
C ILE A 104 13.51 -1.68 -10.86
N ALA A 105 13.54 -2.42 -11.96
CA ALA A 105 14.67 -3.26 -12.31
C ALA A 105 15.94 -2.43 -12.61
N GLU A 106 15.79 -1.38 -13.41
CA GLU A 106 16.89 -0.46 -13.74
C GLU A 106 17.43 0.26 -12.50
N VAL A 107 16.52 0.79 -11.67
CA VAL A 107 16.93 1.53 -10.48
C VAL A 107 17.57 0.61 -9.45
N VAL A 108 17.14 -0.66 -9.33
CA VAL A 108 17.79 -1.62 -8.43
C VAL A 108 19.22 -1.92 -8.86
N GLU A 109 19.49 -2.07 -10.16
CA GLU A 109 20.85 -2.30 -10.67
C GLU A 109 21.78 -1.11 -10.42
N GLU A 110 21.30 0.11 -10.67
CA GLU A 110 22.05 1.36 -10.48
C GLU A 110 22.24 1.68 -9.00
N PHE A 111 21.12 1.71 -8.25
CA PHE A 111 21.09 2.13 -6.87
C PHE A 111 21.54 1.04 -5.92
N ARG A 112 21.50 -0.26 -6.24
CA ARG A 112 21.90 -1.37 -5.34
C ARG A 112 21.33 -1.23 -3.90
N PRO A 113 20.00 -1.14 -3.74
CA PRO A 113 19.38 -1.02 -2.42
C PRO A 113 19.63 -2.26 -1.55
N GLN A 114 19.69 -2.04 -0.24
CA GLN A 114 19.69 -3.10 0.77
C GLN A 114 18.27 -3.58 1.09
N ALA A 115 17.26 -2.74 0.86
CA ALA A 115 15.86 -3.09 1.00
C ALA A 115 15.00 -2.30 -0.01
N ILE A 116 13.89 -2.92 -0.43
CA ILE A 116 12.89 -2.30 -1.30
C ILE A 116 11.57 -2.23 -0.54
N VAL A 117 10.89 -1.08 -0.57
CA VAL A 117 9.57 -0.92 0.03
C VAL A 117 8.58 -0.47 -1.05
N LEU A 118 7.56 -1.28 -1.27
CA LEU A 118 6.50 -1.02 -2.26
C LEU A 118 5.34 -0.29 -1.59
N SER A 119 4.85 0.77 -2.24
CA SER A 119 3.73 1.57 -1.73
C SER A 119 2.39 0.85 -1.87
N GLY A 120 1.33 1.46 -1.34
CA GLY A 120 -0.03 1.01 -1.64
C GLY A 120 -0.44 1.43 -3.05
N THR A 121 -1.48 0.81 -3.59
CA THR A 121 -2.11 1.20 -4.85
C THR A 121 -3.46 1.87 -4.60
N LEU A 122 -4.00 2.52 -5.63
CA LEU A 122 -5.38 3.06 -5.61
C LEU A 122 -6.31 2.25 -6.51
N SER A 123 -5.84 1.89 -7.70
CA SER A 123 -6.61 1.14 -8.70
C SER A 123 -6.45 -0.38 -8.54
N ASP A 124 -7.45 -1.10 -9.08
CA ASP A 124 -7.38 -2.54 -9.23
C ASP A 124 -6.29 -2.96 -10.22
N PHE A 125 -5.73 -4.17 -10.07
CA PHE A 125 -4.59 -4.60 -10.89
C PHE A 125 -4.96 -4.87 -12.34
N ASP A 126 -6.23 -5.15 -12.65
CA ASP A 126 -6.69 -5.26 -14.03
C ASP A 126 -6.77 -3.90 -14.75
N TYR A 127 -6.60 -2.78 -14.05
CA TYR A 127 -6.36 -1.47 -14.66
C TYR A 127 -4.90 -1.22 -15.02
N TYR A 128 -3.97 -2.03 -14.54
CA TYR A 128 -2.55 -1.90 -14.87
C TYR A 128 -2.27 -2.57 -16.21
N HIS A 129 -1.39 -1.98 -17.00
CA HIS A 129 -0.95 -2.55 -18.25
C HIS A 129 -0.34 -3.94 -17.99
N PRO A 130 -0.77 -5.01 -18.69
CA PRO A 130 -0.34 -6.37 -18.36
C PRO A 130 1.18 -6.57 -18.36
N GLU A 131 1.88 -5.90 -19.29
CA GLU A 131 3.34 -5.95 -19.37
C GLU A 131 4.03 -5.37 -18.12
N LEU A 132 3.44 -4.34 -17.48
CA LEU A 132 3.97 -3.75 -16.26
C LEU A 132 3.94 -4.79 -15.11
N LEU A 133 2.81 -5.50 -14.98
CA LEU A 133 2.66 -6.57 -13.98
C LEU A 133 3.55 -7.77 -14.29
N GLU A 134 3.69 -8.15 -15.57
CA GLU A 134 4.56 -9.25 -15.98
C GLU A 134 6.03 -8.94 -15.69
N ASN A 135 6.47 -7.72 -16.02
CA ASN A 135 7.84 -7.26 -15.76
C ASN A 135 8.13 -7.19 -14.26
N PHE A 136 7.19 -6.67 -13.46
CA PHE A 136 7.32 -6.74 -12.00
C PHE A 136 7.37 -8.18 -11.50
N GLY A 137 6.50 -9.07 -12.01
CA GLY A 137 6.51 -10.48 -11.67
C GLY A 137 7.85 -11.16 -11.94
N LYS A 138 8.48 -10.87 -13.10
CA LYS A 138 9.83 -11.34 -13.42
C LYS A 138 10.86 -10.80 -12.41
N PHE A 139 10.80 -9.50 -12.11
CA PHE A 139 11.68 -8.84 -11.16
C PHE A 139 11.58 -9.46 -9.75
N ILE A 140 10.38 -9.55 -9.18
CA ILE A 140 10.18 -9.95 -7.79
C ILE A 140 10.54 -11.42 -7.54
N ARG A 141 10.39 -12.28 -8.56
CA ARG A 141 10.82 -13.69 -8.49
C ARG A 141 12.35 -13.85 -8.59
N ALA A 142 13.03 -12.91 -9.25
CA ALA A 142 14.47 -12.99 -9.49
C ALA A 142 15.31 -12.28 -8.42
N THR A 143 14.80 -11.18 -7.86
CA THR A 143 15.54 -10.34 -6.91
C THR A 143 15.98 -11.10 -5.66
N LYS A 144 17.14 -10.73 -5.14
CA LYS A 144 17.65 -11.18 -3.84
C LYS A 144 17.61 -10.07 -2.79
N THR A 145 17.28 -8.84 -3.20
CA THR A 145 17.07 -7.75 -2.26
C THR A 145 15.76 -7.98 -1.52
N PRO A 146 15.75 -7.89 -0.17
CA PRO A 146 14.52 -7.96 0.62
C PRO A 146 13.48 -6.93 0.15
N VAL A 147 12.23 -7.37 0.00
CA VAL A 147 11.11 -6.54 -0.44
C VAL A 147 9.99 -6.56 0.60
N LEU A 148 9.58 -5.38 1.06
CA LEU A 148 8.40 -5.19 1.89
C LEU A 148 7.29 -4.56 1.05
N GLY A 149 6.16 -5.26 0.89
CA GLY A 149 4.97 -4.71 0.27
C GLY A 149 3.96 -4.20 1.30
N ILE A 150 3.39 -3.01 1.07
CA ILE A 150 2.37 -2.41 1.95
C ILE A 150 1.05 -2.29 1.21
N CYS A 151 -0.03 -2.85 1.76
CA CYS A 151 -1.37 -2.78 1.16
C CYS A 151 -1.37 -3.29 -0.30
N GLY A 152 -1.58 -2.41 -1.28
CA GLY A 152 -1.46 -2.73 -2.72
C GLY A 152 -0.12 -3.35 -3.10
N GLY A 153 1.01 -2.85 -2.59
CA GLY A 153 2.32 -3.45 -2.85
C GLY A 153 2.45 -4.88 -2.33
N HIS A 154 1.77 -5.23 -1.22
CA HIS A 154 1.71 -6.62 -0.74
C HIS A 154 0.91 -7.51 -1.70
N GLN A 155 -0.23 -7.01 -2.19
CA GLN A 155 -1.05 -7.70 -3.17
C GLN A 155 -0.28 -7.91 -4.48
N LEU A 156 0.49 -6.89 -4.91
CA LEU A 156 1.32 -6.94 -6.10
C LEU A 156 2.44 -8.00 -5.99
N VAL A 157 3.09 -8.11 -4.82
CA VAL A 157 4.03 -9.22 -4.54
C VAL A 157 3.31 -10.56 -4.66
N GLY A 158 2.13 -10.71 -4.05
CA GLY A 158 1.30 -11.91 -4.15
C GLY A 158 1.02 -12.30 -5.61
N LEU A 159 0.55 -11.35 -6.43
CA LEU A 159 0.31 -11.55 -7.87
C LEU A 159 1.59 -12.00 -8.59
N GLY A 160 2.74 -11.41 -8.26
CA GLY A 160 4.05 -11.81 -8.80
C GLY A 160 4.42 -13.27 -8.52
N PHE A 161 3.89 -13.87 -7.46
CA PHE A 161 4.05 -15.30 -7.13
C PHE A 161 2.83 -16.16 -7.49
N GLY A 162 1.84 -15.61 -8.21
CA GLY A 162 0.66 -16.33 -8.68
C GLY A 162 -0.48 -16.43 -7.66
N ALA A 163 -0.45 -15.64 -6.60
CA ALA A 163 -1.59 -15.53 -5.68
C ALA A 163 -2.78 -14.83 -6.38
N ARG A 164 -3.99 -15.19 -5.96
CA ARG A 164 -5.22 -14.53 -6.40
C ARG A 164 -5.55 -13.36 -5.48
N VAL A 165 -5.77 -12.18 -6.05
CA VAL A 165 -6.22 -10.99 -5.31
C VAL A 165 -7.72 -10.83 -5.51
N VAL A 166 -8.47 -10.87 -4.41
CA VAL A 166 -9.93 -10.74 -4.41
C VAL A 166 -10.36 -9.64 -3.46
N THR A 167 -11.59 -9.17 -3.64
CA THR A 167 -12.24 -8.21 -2.76
C THR A 167 -12.63 -8.85 -1.41
N LEU A 168 -12.98 -8.02 -0.42
CA LEU A 168 -13.35 -8.50 0.93
C LEU A 168 -14.61 -9.38 0.94
N ASP A 169 -15.49 -9.21 -0.04
CA ASP A 169 -16.66 -10.05 -0.31
C ASP A 169 -16.35 -11.25 -1.22
N HIS A 170 -15.06 -11.58 -1.39
CA HIS A 170 -14.55 -12.75 -2.11
C HIS A 170 -14.86 -12.80 -3.62
N MET A 171 -15.01 -11.64 -4.25
CA MET A 171 -15.23 -11.50 -5.69
C MET A 171 -13.95 -11.11 -6.42
N GLU A 172 -13.90 -11.37 -7.73
CA GLU A 172 -12.85 -10.81 -8.57
C GLU A 172 -13.00 -9.29 -8.66
N GLN A 173 -11.90 -8.57 -8.83
CA GLN A 173 -11.91 -7.10 -8.82
C GLN A 173 -12.87 -6.51 -9.88
N HIS A 174 -12.90 -7.09 -11.07
CA HIS A 174 -13.80 -6.63 -12.14
C HIS A 174 -15.29 -6.90 -11.88
N GLU A 175 -15.64 -7.87 -11.02
CA GLU A 175 -17.05 -8.25 -10.80
C GLU A 175 -17.81 -7.23 -9.96
N HIS A 176 -17.13 -6.47 -9.11
CA HIS A 176 -17.78 -5.53 -8.20
C HIS A 176 -17.02 -4.20 -8.10
N ARG A 177 -17.10 -3.31 -9.09
CA ARG A 177 -16.31 -2.05 -9.11
C ARG A 177 -16.70 -0.98 -8.09
N ALA A 178 -17.98 -0.90 -7.73
CA ALA A 178 -18.55 0.22 -6.98
C ALA A 178 -19.31 -0.26 -5.75
N GLY A 179 -19.28 0.51 -4.66
CA GLY A 179 -19.97 0.15 -3.42
C GLY A 179 -19.30 -0.99 -2.64
N ARG A 180 -18.02 -1.29 -2.94
CA ARG A 180 -17.26 -2.28 -2.19
C ARG A 180 -17.20 -1.92 -0.71
N PRO A 181 -17.31 -2.91 0.19
CA PRO A 181 -16.89 -2.74 1.56
C PRO A 181 -15.44 -2.24 1.60
N PHE A 182 -15.21 -1.11 2.26
CA PHE A 182 -13.89 -0.56 2.49
C PHE A 182 -13.70 -0.38 4.00
N GLU A 183 -12.64 -0.97 4.54
CA GLU A 183 -12.28 -0.80 5.94
C GLU A 183 -11.18 0.24 6.09
N TYR A 184 -11.49 1.32 6.79
CA TYR A 184 -10.51 2.32 7.21
C TYR A 184 -10.62 2.52 8.72
N GLN A 185 -9.92 1.67 9.47
CA GLN A 185 -10.03 1.60 10.92
C GLN A 185 -8.68 1.24 11.56
N TYR A 186 -8.48 1.70 12.80
CA TYR A 186 -7.42 1.17 13.64
C TYR A 186 -7.86 -0.18 14.21
N ARG A 187 -7.05 -1.21 13.99
CA ARG A 187 -7.28 -2.57 14.49
C ARG A 187 -6.14 -2.97 15.41
N PHE A 188 -6.47 -3.63 16.51
CA PHE A 188 -5.47 -4.36 17.29
C PHE A 188 -5.08 -5.62 16.53
N ILE A 189 -3.79 -5.74 16.24
CA ILE A 189 -3.21 -6.94 15.61
C ILE A 189 -2.37 -7.68 16.65
N ARG A 190 -2.32 -9.00 16.52
CA ARG A 190 -1.44 -9.85 17.33
C ARG A 190 -0.39 -10.46 16.40
N ILE A 191 0.88 -10.23 16.70
CA ILE A 191 1.99 -10.95 16.07
C ILE A 191 1.90 -12.40 16.54
N ILE A 192 1.78 -13.33 15.60
CA ILE A 192 1.62 -14.76 15.89
C ILE A 192 2.95 -15.52 15.89
N ASP A 193 3.96 -14.98 15.22
CA ASP A 193 5.32 -15.46 15.21
C ASP A 193 6.24 -14.30 15.57
N ALA A 194 6.63 -14.24 16.85
CA ALA A 194 7.48 -13.16 17.36
C ALA A 194 8.95 -13.32 16.96
N GLU A 195 9.34 -14.51 16.47
CA GLU A 195 10.71 -14.81 16.05
C GLU A 195 10.93 -14.51 14.56
N ASP A 196 9.87 -14.15 13.81
CA ASP A 196 10.02 -13.70 12.43
C ASP A 196 10.91 -12.44 12.40
N PRO A 197 12.02 -12.44 11.62
CA PRO A 197 12.94 -11.32 11.55
C PRO A 197 12.30 -9.97 11.21
N ILE A 198 11.13 -9.96 10.56
CA ILE A 198 10.41 -8.71 10.26
C ILE A 198 9.91 -7.99 11.51
N PHE A 199 9.72 -8.73 12.62
CA PHE A 199 9.25 -8.21 13.90
C PHE A 199 10.37 -8.05 14.93
N GLU A 200 11.64 -8.24 14.54
CA GLU A 200 12.77 -8.08 15.46
C GLU A 200 12.77 -6.67 16.08
N GLY A 201 12.68 -6.61 17.42
CA GLY A 201 12.69 -5.36 18.19
C GLY A 201 11.32 -4.73 18.47
N ILE A 202 10.22 -5.43 18.15
CA ILE A 202 8.83 -5.11 18.57
C ILE A 202 8.44 -6.05 19.73
#